data_AF-A0A7W1JRB9-F1
#
_entry.id   AF-A0A7W1JRB9-F1
#
_cell.length_a   1.000
_cell.length_b   1.000
_cell.length_c   1.000
_cell.angle_alpha   90.00
_cell.angle_beta   90.00
_cell.angle_gamma   90.00
#
_symmetry.space_group_name_H-M   'P 1'
#
loop_
_entity.id
_entity.type
_entity.pdbx_description
1 polymer ?
#
loop_
_entity_poly.entity_id
_entity_poly.type
_entity_poly.pdbx_seq_one_letter_code
_entity_poly.pdbx_strand_id
1 'polypeptide(L)' 'MIRNRSCELVTSSGGMLSYSGVGRPRDNAIAESFFETLKKEEMYVNEYETFEAASASLASFATVCGD' A
#
# COMPACT_ATOMS: atom_id res chain seq x y z
N MET A 1 6.24 -19.65 -2.62
CA MET A 1 5.82 -18.43 -3.35
C MET A 1 4.32 -18.52 -3.50
N ILE A 2 3.52 -17.63 -2.88
CA ILE A 2 2.08 -17.62 -3.15
C ILE A 2 1.91 -16.97 -4.53
N ARG A 3 1.82 -17.80 -5.56
CA ARG A 3 1.42 -17.36 -6.90
C ARG A 3 -0.09 -17.55 -7.00
N ASN A 4 -0.80 -16.44 -7.11
CA ASN A 4 -2.21 -16.42 -7.44
C ASN A 4 -2.39 -15.80 -8.83
N ARG A 5 -3.63 -15.81 -9.31
CA ARG A 5 -4.00 -15.24 -10.62
C ARG A 5 -3.56 -13.78 -10.78
N SER A 6 -3.57 -13.00 -9.70
CA SER A 6 -3.13 -11.59 -9.74
C SER A 6 -1.63 -11.49 -10.02
N CYS A 7 -0.81 -12.35 -9.42
CA CYS A 7 0.64 -12.39 -9.69
C CYS A 7 0.93 -12.67 -11.16
N GLU A 8 0.20 -13.63 -11.74
CA GLU A 8 0.35 -14.02 -13.14
C GLU A 8 0.03 -12.85 -14.07
N LEU A 9 -1.10 -12.18 -13.84
CA LEU A 9 -1.53 -11.01 -14.62
C LEU A 9 -0.51 -9.87 -14.58
N VAL A 10 0.08 -9.60 -13.41
CA VAL A 10 1.12 -8.57 -13.27
C VAL A 10 2.34 -8.95 -14.09
N THR A 11 2.83 -10.18 -13.95
CA THR A 11 4.01 -10.63 -14.69
C THR A 11 3.78 -10.73 -16.19
N SER A 12 2.60 -11.17 -16.64
CA SER A 12 2.26 -11.26 -18.06
C SER A 12 2.10 -9.88 -18.72
N SER A 13 1.81 -8.85 -17.91
CA SER A 13 1.73 -7.46 -18.36
C SER A 13 3.08 -6.74 -18.32
N GLY A 14 4.18 -7.45 -18.02
CA GLY A 14 5.53 -6.89 -17.90
C GLY A 14 5.82 -6.19 -16.57
N GLY A 15 4.91 -6.28 -15.59
CA GLY A 15 5.11 -5.75 -14.25
C GLY A 15 6.00 -6.64 -13.38
N MET A 16 6.66 -6.02 -12.39
CA MET A 16 7.47 -6.73 -11.39
C MET A 16 6.75 -6.71 -10.04
N LEU A 17 6.71 -7.85 -9.36
CA LEU A 17 6.16 -7.95 -8.01
C LEU A 17 7.11 -7.28 -7.01
N SER A 18 6.57 -6.47 -6.10
CA SER A 18 7.35 -5.74 -5.09
C SER A 18 7.81 -6.61 -3.91
N TYR A 19 7.39 -7.88 -3.85
CA TYR A 19 7.75 -8.81 -2.79
C TYR A 19 8.55 -10.01 -3.35
N SER A 20 9.56 -10.45 -2.59
CA SER A 20 10.46 -11.53 -2.99
C SER A 20 9.97 -12.92 -2.58
N GLY A 21 9.13 -13.02 -1.53
CA GLY A 21 8.66 -14.28 -1.00
C GLY A 21 7.93 -14.16 0.34
N VAL A 22 7.32 -15.27 0.77
CA VAL A 22 6.66 -15.35 2.07
C VAL A 22 7.70 -15.20 3.18
N GLY A 23 7.41 -14.35 4.18
CA GLY A 23 8.31 -14.14 5.31
C GLY A 23 9.48 -13.20 5.04
N ARG A 24 9.48 -12.45 3.93
CA ARG A 24 10.52 -11.45 3.59
C ARG A 24 9.97 -10.01 3.49
N PRO A 25 9.37 -9.47 4.56
CA PRO A 25 8.76 -8.14 4.53
C PRO A 25 9.77 -7.02 4.27
N ARG A 26 11.04 -7.20 4.65
CA ARG A 26 12.12 -6.22 4.40
C ARG A 26 12.41 -5.98 2.92
N ASP A 27 12.12 -6.94 2.05
CA ASP A 27 12.36 -6.76 0.62
C ASP A 27 11.30 -5.83 -0.02
N ASN A 28 10.19 -5.59 0.70
CA ASN A 28 9.17 -4.60 0.39
C ASN A 28 9.19 -3.42 1.40
N ALA A 29 10.34 -3.15 2.03
CA ALA A 29 10.44 -2.22 3.15
C ALA A 29 9.86 -0.83 2.85
N ILE A 30 10.00 -0.33 1.61
CA ILE A 30 9.47 0.98 1.22
C ILE A 30 7.95 1.01 1.35
N ALA A 31 7.25 0.02 0.80
CA ALA A 31 5.80 -0.02 0.89
C ALA A 31 5.34 -0.32 2.33
N GLU A 32 6.02 -1.21 3.04
CA GLU A 32 5.70 -1.50 4.45
C GLU A 32 5.83 -0.25 5.33
N SER A 33 6.92 0.51 5.18
CA SER A 33 7.12 1.78 5.91
C SER A 33 6.07 2.82 5.55
N PHE A 34 5.72 2.96 4.27
CA PHE A 34 4.65 3.85 3.83
C PHE A 34 3.31 3.48 4.51
N PHE A 35 2.92 2.20 4.46
CA PHE A 35 1.66 1.75 5.06
C PHE A 35 1.68 1.83 6.60
N GLU A 36 2.83 1.66 7.24
CA GLU A 36 2.99 1.87 8.68
C GLU A 36 2.72 3.34 9.05
N THR A 37 3.34 4.28 8.33
CA THR A 37 3.13 5.72 8.54
C THR A 37 1.68 6.11 8.27
N LEU A 38 1.11 5.70 7.13
CA LEU A 38 -0.28 5.97 6.77
C LEU A 38 -1.25 5.52 7.87
N LYS A 39 -1.06 4.31 8.41
CA LYS A 39 -1.94 3.80 9.46
C LYS A 39 -1.82 4.63 10.73
N LYS A 40 -0.60 4.92 11.16
CA LYS A 40 -0.34 5.64 12.42
C LYS A 40 -0.79 7.09 12.38
N GLU A 41 -0.54 7.77 11.26
CA GLU A 41 -0.77 9.21 11.16
C GLU A 41 -2.17 9.54 10.68
N GLU A 42 -2.75 8.71 9.81
CA GLU A 42 -4.04 9.02 9.17
C GLU A 42 -5.19 8.11 9.63
N MET A 43 -4.98 6.79 9.67
CA MET A 43 -6.09 5.86 9.97
C MET A 43 -6.39 5.68 11.46
N TYR A 44 -5.38 5.73 12.32
CA TYR A 44 -5.55 5.52 13.78
C TYR A 44 -5.93 6.80 14.51
N VAL A 45 -5.69 7.96 13.90
CA VAL A 45 -6.00 9.27 14.49
C VAL A 45 -7.37 9.77 14.04
N ASN A 46 -7.80 9.44 12.81
CA ASN A 46 -9.05 9.91 12.25
C ASN A 46 -10.13 8.81 12.25
N GLU A 47 -11.34 9.17 12.64
CA GLU A 47 -12.55 8.37 12.43
C GLU A 47 -13.32 8.92 11.23
N TYR A 48 -13.70 8.05 10.30
CA TYR A 48 -14.45 8.42 9.11
C TYR A 48 -15.85 7.85 9.17
N GLU A 49 -16.86 8.70 9.03
CA GLU A 49 -18.27 8.28 8.96
C GLU A 49 -18.64 7.70 7.59
N THR A 50 -17.95 8.10 6.53
CA THR A 50 -18.21 7.65 5.16
C THR A 50 -16.93 7.21 4.44
N PHE A 51 -17.10 6.31 3.47
CA PHE A 51 -16.00 5.85 2.61
C PHE A 51 -15.43 6.99 1.75
N GLU A 52 -16.27 7.95 1.34
CA GLU A 52 -15.85 9.10 0.55
C GLU A 52 -14.93 10.03 1.36
N ALA A 53 -15.25 10.27 2.63
CA ALA A 53 -14.41 11.04 3.53
C ALA A 53 -13.04 10.37 3.72
N ALA A 54 -13.03 9.05 3.96
CA ALA A 54 -11.78 8.29 4.04
C ALA A 54 -10.97 8.36 2.74
N SER A 55 -11.64 8.23 1.59
CA SER A 55 -10.98 8.28 0.28
C SER A 55 -10.35 9.65 -0.02
N ALA A 56 -11.04 10.74 0.33
CA ALA A 56 -10.51 12.09 0.17
C ALA A 56 -9.28 12.33 1.05
N SER A 57 -9.32 11.87 2.30
CA SER A 57 -8.20 11.96 3.24
C SER A 57 -6.98 11.20 2.74
N LEU A 58 -7.17 9.95 2.29
CA LEU A 58 -6.11 9.12 1.73
C LEU A 58 -5.48 9.76 0.48
N ALA A 59 -6.30 10.37 -0.40
CA ALA A 59 -5.80 11.07 -1.58
C ALA A 59 -4.96 12.30 -1.19
N SER A 60 -5.38 13.05 -0.18
CA SER A 60 -4.61 14.18 0.35
C SER A 60 -3.27 13.72 0.92
N PHE A 61 -3.27 12.69 1.77
CA PHE A 61 -2.05 12.12 2.36
C PHE A 61 -1.05 11.67 1.29
N ALA A 62 -1.53 10.97 0.25
CA ALA A 62 -0.69 10.49 -0.85
C ALA A 62 -0.11 11.62 -1.72
N THR A 63 -0.75 12.80 -1.77
CA THR A 63 -0.30 13.94 -2.57
C THR A 63 0.74 14.79 -1.83
N VAL A 64 0.66 14.89 -0.50
CA VAL A 64 1.56 15.71 0.33
C VAL A 64 2.96 15.08 0.49
N CYS A 65 3.09 13.76 0.37
CA CYS A 65 4.39 13.06 0.46
C CYS A 65 5.21 13.07 -0.85
N GLY A 66 4.83 13.85 -1.86
CA GLY A 66 5.42 13.86 -3.20
C GLY A 66 6.43 14.98 -3.53
N ASP A 67 6.67 15.91 -2.61
CA ASP A 67 7.59 17.07 -2.79
C ASP A 67 8.93 16.89 -2.03
#